data_AF-D7GWF6-F1
#
_entry.id   AF-D7GWF6-F1
#
_cell.length_a   1.000
_cell.length_b   1.000
_cell.length_c   1.000
_cell.angle_alpha   90.00
_cell.angle_beta   90.00
_cell.angle_gamma   90.00
#
_symmetry.space_group_name_H-M   'P 1'
#
loop_
_entity.id
_entity.type
_entity.pdbx_description
1 polymer ?
#
loop_
_entity_poly.entity_id
_entity_poly.type
_entity_poly.pdbx_seq_one_letter_code
_entity_poly.pdbx_strand_id
1 'polypeptide(L)'
;MRCYEKEDCLFHDAIKEYGIDNFEWELLETCNNRKQALELEKHYIELYDTYRNGYNENKGGVGGHNARPVVCLDKDGNFVKRYDSAMDAEHQDGFTNSTVLLCCKNLALTCKNHLFMFESDYLNGETKRYQKPESACNRPVIQCSADGKFIAKYKSVSEAALKTGANRTTISGVLTNTYKLAKGYIFVYEEDYPIKDLDLYRQGQKGIKVSQIDIESGKVLNTFKNVAEAGRRLGVNHKPIYKVINKPDRTAYGFKWISQ
;
A
#
# COMPACT_ATOMS: atom_id res chain seq x y z
N MET A 1 37.37 40.93 -3.60
CA MET A 1 37.57 39.52 -3.23
C MET A 1 37.18 39.32 -1.77
N ARG A 2 36.24 38.42 -1.48
CA ARG A 2 35.90 37.99 -0.11
C ARG A 2 36.26 36.51 0.01
N CYS A 3 37.55 36.23 0.10
CA CYS A 3 38.09 34.93 0.50
C CYS A 3 39.30 35.26 1.38
N TYR A 4 39.31 34.76 2.60
CA TYR A 4 40.40 35.00 3.57
C TYR A 4 41.48 33.93 3.40
N GLU A 5 42.74 34.22 3.75
CA GLU A 5 43.91 33.30 3.66
C GLU A 5 43.74 31.91 4.33
N LYS A 6 42.64 31.69 5.04
CA LYS A 6 42.32 30.47 5.79
C LYS A 6 41.33 29.53 5.11
N GLU A 7 40.86 29.83 3.90
CA GLU A 7 39.89 28.98 3.19
C GLU A 7 40.60 28.16 2.09
N ASP A 8 40.68 26.84 2.27
CA ASP A 8 41.13 25.89 1.24
C ASP A 8 40.10 25.83 0.12
N CYS A 9 40.39 26.49 -1.01
CA CYS A 9 39.59 26.41 -2.23
C CYS A 9 40.47 26.20 -3.45
N LEU A 10 39.92 25.58 -4.49
CA LEU A 10 40.63 25.25 -5.74
C LEU A 10 41.30 26.48 -6.38
N PHE A 11 40.70 27.66 -6.22
CA PHE A 11 41.27 28.90 -6.74
C PHE A 11 42.52 29.35 -5.97
N HIS A 12 42.56 29.20 -4.64
CA HIS A 12 43.76 29.51 -3.87
C HIS A 12 44.90 28.55 -4.19
N ASP A 13 44.61 27.27 -4.38
CA ASP A 13 45.62 26.28 -4.75
C ASP A 13 46.21 26.59 -6.12
N ALA A 14 45.38 27.00 -7.08
CA ALA A 14 45.85 27.48 -8.38
C ALA A 14 46.72 28.75 -8.26
N ILE A 15 46.34 29.71 -7.42
CA ILE A 15 47.18 30.91 -7.18
C ILE A 15 48.52 30.53 -6.54
N LYS A 16 48.54 29.57 -5.61
CA LYS A 16 49.78 29.07 -4.98
C LYS A 16 50.67 28.33 -5.98
N GLU A 17 50.08 27.53 -6.87
CA GLU A 17 50.81 26.70 -7.84
C GLU A 17 51.35 27.54 -9.01
N TYR A 18 50.51 28.40 -9.58
CA TYR A 18 50.83 29.14 -10.80
C TYR A 18 51.30 30.57 -10.54
N GLY A 19 51.05 31.14 -9.35
CA GLY A 19 51.39 32.52 -9.03
C GLY A 19 50.37 33.53 -9.58
N ILE A 20 50.11 34.60 -8.83
CA ILE A 20 49.05 35.57 -9.13
C ILE A 20 49.25 36.31 -10.47
N ASP A 21 50.50 36.50 -10.90
CA ASP A 21 50.83 37.20 -12.15
C ASP A 21 50.42 36.42 -13.41
N ASN A 22 50.08 35.12 -13.27
CA ASN A 22 49.59 34.29 -14.37
C ASN A 22 48.06 34.28 -14.49
N PHE A 23 47.37 35.14 -13.75
CA PHE A 23 45.91 35.32 -13.84
C PHE A 23 45.60 36.68 -14.47
N GLU A 24 44.75 36.65 -15.51
CA GLU A 24 44.17 37.87 -16.10
C GLU A 24 42.76 38.08 -15.53
N TRP A 25 42.42 39.34 -15.22
CA TRP A 25 41.08 39.71 -14.79
C TRP A 25 40.42 40.58 -15.83
N GLU A 26 39.19 40.23 -16.19
CA GLU A 26 38.35 41.02 -17.08
C GLU A 26 36.97 41.26 -16.46
N LEU A 27 36.35 42.38 -16.82
CA LEU A 27 35.01 42.72 -16.39
C LEU A 27 34.00 42.17 -17.42
N LEU A 28 33.30 41.10 -17.06
CA LEU A 28 32.30 40.47 -17.93
C LEU A 28 31.04 41.33 -18.09
N GLU A 29 30.43 41.76 -16.98
CA GLU A 29 29.19 42.53 -17.01
C GLU A 29 28.99 43.37 -15.74
N THR A 30 28.25 44.47 -15.84
CA THR A 30 27.87 45.33 -14.70
C THR A 30 26.37 45.27 -14.44
N CYS A 31 25.96 45.33 -13.18
CA CYS A 31 24.56 45.30 -12.80
C CYS A 31 24.26 46.25 -11.64
N ASN A 32 23.00 46.68 -11.54
CA ASN A 32 22.58 47.72 -10.59
C ASN A 32 21.94 47.16 -9.31
N ASN A 33 21.68 45.85 -9.26
CA ASN A 33 21.09 45.23 -8.09
C ASN A 33 21.62 43.81 -7.86
N ARG A 34 21.57 43.39 -6.59
CA ARG A 34 22.05 42.08 -6.15
C ARG A 34 21.35 40.91 -6.86
N LYS A 35 20.06 41.04 -7.19
CA LYS A 35 19.32 39.97 -7.86
C LYS A 35 19.87 39.71 -9.26
N GLN A 36 20.12 40.77 -10.03
CA GLN A 36 20.78 40.68 -11.34
C GLN A 36 22.19 40.11 -11.21
N ALA A 37 22.97 40.53 -10.21
CA ALA A 37 24.31 39.98 -9.98
C ALA A 37 24.28 38.45 -9.81
N LEU A 38 23.30 37.92 -9.10
CA LEU A 38 23.15 36.47 -8.84
C LEU A 38 22.72 35.68 -10.08
N GLU A 39 21.86 36.26 -10.92
CA GLU A 39 21.46 35.63 -12.18
C GLU A 39 22.60 35.67 -13.21
N LEU A 40 23.36 36.77 -13.27
CA LEU A 40 24.56 36.87 -14.10
C LEU A 40 25.66 35.91 -13.64
N GLU A 41 25.86 35.76 -12.32
CA GLU A 41 26.79 34.78 -11.75
C GLU A 41 26.45 33.36 -12.23
N LYS A 42 25.19 32.94 -12.11
CA LYS A 42 24.73 31.64 -12.63
C LYS A 42 24.95 31.51 -14.13
N HIS A 43 24.57 32.55 -14.88
CA HIS A 43 24.68 32.57 -16.34
C HIS A 43 26.12 32.35 -16.81
N TYR A 44 27.08 33.09 -16.25
CA TYR A 44 28.48 32.98 -16.68
C TYR A 44 29.17 31.70 -16.19
N ILE A 45 28.81 31.19 -15.00
CA ILE A 45 29.32 29.89 -14.53
C ILE A 45 28.86 28.75 -15.43
N GLU A 46 27.61 28.79 -15.90
CA GLU A 46 27.07 27.82 -16.85
C GLU A 46 27.66 28.01 -18.26
N LEU A 47 27.74 29.25 -18.75
CA LEU A 47 28.25 29.56 -20.09
C LEU A 47 29.69 29.10 -20.29
N TYR A 48 30.53 29.26 -19.27
CA TYR A 48 31.95 28.92 -19.31
C TYR A 48 32.27 27.57 -18.63
N ASP A 49 31.25 26.83 -18.16
CA ASP A 49 31.38 25.55 -17.45
C ASP A 49 32.40 25.58 -16.29
N THR A 50 32.50 26.72 -15.60
CA THR A 50 33.56 26.95 -14.59
C THR A 50 33.31 26.23 -13.28
N TYR A 51 32.12 25.64 -13.09
CA TYR A 51 31.81 24.78 -11.95
C TYR A 51 32.44 23.38 -12.06
N ARG A 52 32.53 22.84 -13.28
CA ARG A 52 33.10 21.50 -13.51
C ARG A 52 34.53 21.56 -14.04
N ASN A 53 34.80 22.52 -14.91
CA ASN A 53 36.07 22.68 -15.63
C ASN A 53 36.75 24.03 -15.30
N GLY A 54 36.48 24.58 -14.11
CA GLY A 54 37.09 25.82 -13.65
C GLY A 54 37.21 25.85 -12.12
N TYR A 55 37.30 27.07 -11.58
CA TYR A 55 37.58 27.29 -10.16
C TYR A 55 36.34 27.66 -9.32
N ASN A 56 35.14 27.70 -9.91
CA ASN A 56 33.92 28.00 -9.15
C ASN A 56 33.50 26.77 -8.33
N GLU A 57 33.37 26.93 -7.01
CA GLU A 57 32.96 25.83 -6.12
C GLU A 57 31.47 25.49 -6.16
N ASN A 58 30.65 26.37 -6.72
CA ASN A 58 29.21 26.19 -6.84
C ASN A 58 28.69 26.84 -8.12
N LYS A 59 27.44 26.51 -8.50
CA LYS A 59 26.76 27.05 -9.68
C LYS A 59 26.29 28.51 -9.54
N GLY A 60 26.62 29.20 -8.44
CA GLY A 60 26.26 30.59 -8.19
C GLY A 60 24.86 30.82 -7.60
N GLY A 61 24.58 32.07 -7.26
CA GLY A 61 23.23 32.58 -6.99
C GLY A 61 22.66 32.35 -5.58
N VAL A 62 23.50 32.56 -4.55
CA VAL A 62 23.23 32.53 -3.08
C VAL A 62 23.80 31.26 -2.42
N GLY A 63 24.59 31.47 -1.37
CA GLY A 63 25.45 30.47 -0.76
C GLY A 63 24.76 29.26 -0.14
N GLY A 64 25.49 28.14 -0.19
CA GLY A 64 25.57 27.19 0.91
C GLY A 64 24.26 26.48 1.29
N HIS A 65 23.53 25.94 0.33
CA HIS A 65 22.81 24.70 0.64
C HIS A 65 23.80 23.56 0.40
N ASN A 66 24.10 22.79 1.45
CA ASN A 66 24.88 21.54 1.39
C ASN A 66 24.11 20.50 0.56
N ALA A 67 23.96 20.80 -0.73
CA ALA A 67 23.29 20.01 -1.73
C ALA A 67 24.18 18.81 -2.01
N ARG A 68 23.95 17.73 -1.27
CA ARG A 68 24.63 16.47 -1.52
C ARG A 68 24.01 15.83 -2.77
N PRO A 69 24.83 15.40 -3.75
CA PRO A 69 24.33 14.65 -4.89
C PRO A 69 23.70 13.33 -4.45
N VAL A 70 22.65 12.93 -5.16
CA VAL A 70 21.88 11.72 -4.87
C VAL A 70 21.75 10.86 -6.10
N VAL A 71 21.74 9.55 -5.89
CA VAL A 71 21.55 8.54 -6.93
C VAL A 71 20.18 7.90 -6.74
N CYS A 72 19.43 7.79 -7.82
CA CYS A 72 18.18 7.06 -7.93
C CYS A 72 18.45 5.65 -8.45
N LEU A 73 17.90 4.67 -7.76
CA LEU A 73 17.97 3.26 -8.12
C LEU A 73 16.55 2.69 -8.30
N ASP A 74 16.45 1.60 -9.05
CA ASP A 74 15.23 0.79 -9.09
C ASP A 74 15.05 -0.03 -7.80
N LYS A 75 14.02 -0.90 -7.76
CA LYS A 75 13.75 -1.74 -6.57
C LYS A 75 14.80 -2.83 -6.35
N ASP A 76 15.48 -3.24 -7.41
CA ASP A 76 16.52 -4.27 -7.41
C ASP A 76 17.91 -3.69 -7.06
N GLY A 77 18.01 -2.36 -7.01
CA GLY A 77 19.20 -1.61 -6.67
C GLY A 77 20.06 -1.24 -7.89
N ASN A 78 19.53 -1.35 -9.10
CA ASN A 78 20.23 -0.94 -10.31
C ASN A 78 20.19 0.58 -10.46
N PHE A 79 21.28 1.15 -10.96
CA PHE A 79 21.38 2.58 -11.24
C PHE A 79 20.35 3.02 -12.28
N VAL A 80 19.58 4.05 -11.96
CA VAL A 80 18.63 4.68 -12.89
C VAL A 80 19.14 6.04 -13.33
N LYS A 81 19.41 6.94 -12.38
CA LYS A 81 19.78 8.33 -12.68
C LYS A 81 20.51 9.00 -11.50
N ARG A 82 21.38 9.94 -11.81
CA ARG A 82 22.07 10.80 -10.83
C ARG A 82 21.44 12.20 -10.83
N TYR A 83 21.33 12.82 -9.66
CA TYR A 83 20.92 14.21 -9.49
C TYR A 83 21.96 14.97 -8.68
N ASP A 84 22.12 16.26 -9.01
CA ASP A 84 23.05 17.14 -8.30
C ASP A 84 22.58 17.41 -6.86
N SER A 85 21.27 17.27 -6.60
CA SER A 85 20.70 17.36 -5.27
C SER A 85 19.31 16.71 -5.18
N ALA A 86 18.79 16.55 -3.96
CA ALA A 86 17.39 16.14 -3.77
C ALA A 86 16.38 17.16 -4.34
N MET A 87 16.74 18.44 -4.44
CA MET A 87 15.91 19.49 -5.04
C MET A 87 15.94 19.38 -6.57
N ASP A 88 17.08 19.00 -7.13
CA ASP A 88 17.23 18.75 -8.55
C ASP A 88 16.36 17.55 -9.00
N ALA A 89 16.29 16.49 -8.18
CA ALA A 89 15.35 15.38 -8.41
C ALA A 89 13.88 15.82 -8.39
N GLU A 90 13.54 16.80 -7.56
CA GLU A 90 12.20 17.39 -7.52
C GLU A 90 11.89 18.22 -8.77
N HIS A 91 12.82 19.08 -9.19
CA HIS A 91 12.61 19.92 -10.37
C HIS A 91 12.56 19.14 -11.68
N GLN A 92 13.41 18.12 -11.83
CA GLN A 92 13.49 17.36 -13.09
C GLN A 92 12.36 16.33 -13.23
N ASP A 93 12.11 15.53 -12.18
CA ASP A 93 11.25 14.35 -12.27
C ASP A 93 10.10 14.38 -11.24
N GLY A 94 9.93 15.50 -10.54
CA GLY A 94 8.81 15.74 -9.62
C GLY A 94 8.90 14.92 -8.33
N PHE A 95 10.05 14.36 -7.97
CA PHE A 95 10.21 13.67 -6.69
C PHE A 95 10.05 14.65 -5.53
N THR A 96 9.70 14.17 -4.34
CA THR A 96 9.63 15.06 -3.17
C THR A 96 11.01 15.10 -2.50
N ASN A 97 11.69 16.25 -2.49
CA ASN A 97 13.03 16.40 -1.91
C ASN A 97 13.10 15.80 -0.48
N SER A 98 12.14 16.14 0.37
CA SER A 98 12.07 15.63 1.75
C SER A 98 12.04 14.11 1.80
N THR A 99 11.25 13.45 0.94
CA THR A 99 11.16 11.98 0.89
C THR A 99 12.42 11.37 0.31
N VAL A 100 13.05 12.00 -0.69
CA VAL A 100 14.35 11.58 -1.24
C VAL A 100 15.41 11.59 -0.13
N LEU A 101 15.50 12.65 0.67
CA LEU A 101 16.45 12.74 1.78
C LEU A 101 16.15 11.73 2.89
N LEU A 102 14.88 11.50 3.23
CA LEU A 102 14.49 10.44 4.16
C LEU A 102 14.85 9.06 3.63
N CYS A 103 14.72 8.84 2.32
CA CYS A 103 15.18 7.63 1.66
C CYS A 103 16.69 7.48 1.82
N CYS A 104 17.50 8.50 1.49
CA CYS A 104 18.96 8.42 1.65
C CYS A 104 19.38 8.12 3.10
N LYS A 105 18.63 8.61 4.10
CA LYS A 105 18.87 8.34 5.53
C LYS A 105 18.28 7.00 6.04
N ASN A 106 17.73 6.17 5.16
CA ASN A 106 17.04 4.91 5.49
C ASN A 106 15.83 5.07 6.43
N LEU A 107 15.25 6.28 6.52
CA LEU A 107 14.03 6.57 7.28
C LEU A 107 12.76 6.36 6.45
N ALA A 108 12.88 6.42 5.12
CA ALA A 108 11.83 6.03 4.18
C ALA A 108 12.34 4.93 3.25
N LEU A 109 11.48 3.96 2.93
CA LEU A 109 11.89 2.81 2.11
C LEU A 109 12.03 3.17 0.63
N THR A 110 11.10 3.95 0.08
CA THR A 110 11.06 4.33 -1.35
C THR A 110 10.43 5.70 -1.54
N CYS A 111 10.84 6.44 -2.57
CA CYS A 111 10.13 7.61 -3.06
C CYS A 111 9.59 7.30 -4.47
N LYS A 112 8.27 7.37 -4.67
CA LYS A 112 7.59 7.00 -5.93
C LYS A 112 8.13 5.70 -6.56
N ASN A 113 8.19 4.63 -5.77
CA ASN A 113 8.71 3.30 -6.17
C ASN A 113 10.22 3.21 -6.51
N HIS A 114 11.00 4.27 -6.29
CA HIS A 114 12.45 4.29 -6.48
C HIS A 114 13.18 4.33 -5.14
N LEU A 115 14.41 3.81 -5.13
CA LEU A 115 15.33 3.93 -3.99
C LEU A 115 16.24 5.13 -4.22
N PHE A 116 16.62 5.79 -3.12
CA PHE A 116 17.58 6.88 -3.16
C PHE A 116 18.67 6.66 -2.11
N MET A 117 19.89 7.04 -2.50
CA MET A 117 21.07 7.08 -1.66
C MET A 117 21.95 8.26 -2.05
N PHE A 118 22.84 8.68 -1.15
CA PHE A 118 23.83 9.69 -1.50
C PHE A 118 24.85 9.10 -2.46
N GLU A 119 25.33 9.92 -3.39
CA GLU A 119 26.36 9.49 -4.35
C GLU A 119 27.63 9.01 -3.64
N SER A 120 28.04 9.67 -2.56
CA SER A 120 29.19 9.25 -1.73
C SER A 120 29.06 7.79 -1.31
N ASP A 121 27.87 7.39 -0.86
CA ASP A 121 27.62 6.08 -0.29
C ASP A 121 27.55 5.03 -1.42
N TYR A 122 27.00 5.42 -2.58
CA TYR A 122 26.95 4.58 -3.77
C TYR A 122 28.35 4.29 -4.33
N LEU A 123 29.21 5.31 -4.43
CA LEU A 123 30.59 5.17 -4.90
C LEU A 123 31.45 4.35 -3.93
N ASN A 124 31.14 4.38 -2.63
CA ASN A 124 31.76 3.51 -1.63
C ASN A 124 31.32 2.04 -1.75
N GLY A 125 30.49 1.69 -2.72
CA GLY A 125 30.03 0.33 -2.98
C GLY A 125 28.86 -0.11 -2.09
N GLU A 126 28.20 0.81 -1.38
CA GLU A 126 26.99 0.46 -0.64
C GLU A 126 25.87 0.11 -1.62
N THR A 127 25.31 -1.08 -1.48
CA THR A 127 24.16 -1.49 -2.29
C THR A 127 22.89 -1.38 -1.46
N LYS A 128 21.86 -0.75 -2.03
CA LYS A 128 20.55 -0.65 -1.40
C LYS A 128 19.52 -1.42 -2.21
N ARG A 129 18.74 -2.28 -1.54
CA ARG A 129 17.66 -3.05 -2.15
C ARG A 129 16.38 -2.86 -1.36
N TYR A 130 15.25 -2.82 -2.06
CA TYR A 130 13.96 -2.71 -1.41
C TYR A 130 13.63 -4.02 -0.68
N GLN A 131 13.46 -3.94 0.63
CA GLN A 131 12.91 -5.02 1.43
C GLN A 131 11.50 -4.64 1.86
N LYS A 132 10.52 -5.44 1.44
CA LYS A 132 9.14 -5.24 1.87
C LYS A 132 9.08 -5.52 3.38
N PRO A 133 8.67 -4.54 4.21
CA PRO A 133 8.55 -4.78 5.64
C PRO A 133 7.52 -5.88 5.87
N GLU A 134 7.79 -6.76 6.84
CA GLU A 134 6.82 -7.75 7.24
C GLU A 134 5.55 -7.05 7.69
N SER A 135 4.41 -7.54 7.21
CA SER A 135 3.15 -6.90 7.54
C SER A 135 2.80 -7.24 8.99
N ALA A 136 2.59 -6.22 9.82
CA ALA A 136 2.15 -6.40 11.21
C ALA A 136 0.81 -7.18 11.32
N CYS A 137 0.05 -7.30 10.22
CA CYS A 137 -1.17 -8.09 10.14
C CYS A 137 -0.95 -9.52 9.61
N ASN A 138 0.30 -10.01 9.50
CA ASN A 138 0.62 -11.42 9.29
C ASN A 138 0.35 -12.22 10.57
N ARG A 139 -0.93 -12.34 10.91
CA ARG A 139 -1.37 -13.21 11.99
C ARG A 139 -1.61 -14.60 11.42
N PRO A 140 -1.01 -15.65 12.01
CA PRO A 140 -1.24 -17.02 11.57
C PRO A 140 -2.69 -17.41 11.79
N VAL A 141 -3.23 -18.17 10.84
CA VAL A 141 -4.61 -18.62 10.84
C VAL A 141 -4.68 -20.13 10.69
N ILE A 142 -5.65 -20.72 11.38
CA ILE A 142 -5.95 -22.14 11.33
C ILE A 142 -7.23 -22.33 10.54
N GLN A 143 -7.18 -23.23 9.57
CA GLN A 143 -8.35 -23.74 8.87
C GLN A 143 -8.87 -24.98 9.59
N CYS A 144 -10.17 -24.96 9.88
CA CYS A 144 -10.89 -26.06 10.49
C CYS A 144 -12.01 -26.56 9.57
N SER A 145 -12.42 -27.81 9.78
CA SER A 145 -13.65 -28.37 9.21
C SER A 145 -14.89 -27.63 9.76
N ALA A 146 -16.06 -27.85 9.16
CA ALA A 146 -17.34 -27.35 9.68
C ALA A 146 -17.64 -27.83 11.12
N ASP A 147 -17.04 -28.94 11.55
CA ASP A 147 -17.14 -29.48 12.91
C ASP A 147 -16.06 -28.94 13.86
N GLY A 148 -15.22 -28.00 13.42
CA GLY A 148 -14.16 -27.40 14.24
C GLY A 148 -12.85 -28.19 14.33
N LYS A 149 -12.74 -29.32 13.63
CA LYS A 149 -11.49 -30.11 13.59
C LYS A 149 -10.40 -29.40 12.79
N PHE A 150 -9.17 -29.39 13.31
CA PHE A 150 -7.99 -28.86 12.61
C PHE A 150 -7.78 -29.51 11.23
N ILE A 151 -7.47 -28.70 10.22
CA ILE A 151 -7.10 -29.15 8.87
C ILE A 151 -5.69 -28.66 8.53
N ALA A 152 -5.44 -27.36 8.63
CA ALA A 152 -4.17 -26.76 8.21
C ALA A 152 -3.89 -25.43 8.94
N LYS A 153 -2.61 -25.07 9.03
CA LYS A 153 -2.14 -23.78 9.56
C LYS A 153 -1.44 -23.00 8.45
N TYR A 154 -1.71 -21.70 8.39
CA TYR A 154 -1.11 -20.77 7.43
C TYR A 154 -0.48 -19.59 8.16
N LYS A 155 0.58 -18.99 7.60
CA LYS A 155 1.27 -17.84 8.18
C LYS A 155 0.43 -16.55 8.07
N SER A 156 -0.51 -16.49 7.12
CA SER A 156 -1.39 -15.34 6.94
C SER A 156 -2.69 -15.70 6.23
N VAL A 157 -3.67 -14.80 6.30
CA VAL A 157 -4.92 -14.86 5.53
C VAL A 157 -4.65 -14.93 4.02
N SER A 158 -3.63 -14.22 3.53
CA SER A 158 -3.27 -14.22 2.10
C SER A 158 -2.77 -15.58 1.64
N GLU A 159 -1.94 -16.24 2.46
CA GLU A 159 -1.48 -17.61 2.18
C GLU A 159 -2.65 -18.60 2.23
N ALA A 160 -3.52 -18.48 3.24
CA ALA A 160 -4.72 -19.29 3.36
C ALA A 160 -5.63 -19.15 2.13
N ALA A 161 -5.87 -17.92 1.66
CA ALA A 161 -6.67 -17.64 0.47
C ALA A 161 -6.08 -18.31 -0.79
N LEU A 162 -4.76 -18.21 -0.97
CA LEU A 162 -4.07 -18.81 -2.11
C LEU A 162 -4.14 -20.34 -2.10
N LYS A 163 -3.91 -20.97 -0.95
CA LYS A 163 -3.88 -22.43 -0.81
C LYS A 163 -5.27 -23.07 -0.83
N THR A 164 -6.25 -22.43 -0.20
CA THR A 164 -7.63 -22.97 -0.13
C THR A 164 -8.48 -22.56 -1.33
N GLY A 165 -8.05 -21.54 -2.09
CA GLY A 165 -8.83 -20.92 -3.14
C GLY A 165 -10.11 -20.24 -2.61
N ALA A 166 -10.14 -19.90 -1.32
CA ALA A 166 -11.21 -19.08 -0.73
C ALA A 166 -10.85 -17.59 -0.87
N ASN A 167 -11.85 -16.73 -0.99
CA ASN A 167 -11.62 -15.30 -1.14
C ASN A 167 -11.08 -14.72 0.18
N ARG A 168 -10.00 -13.95 0.12
CA ARG A 168 -9.39 -13.27 1.29
C ARG A 168 -10.43 -12.52 2.13
N THR A 169 -11.36 -11.81 1.51
CA THR A 169 -12.42 -11.06 2.20
C THR A 169 -13.39 -11.98 2.94
N THR A 170 -13.69 -13.15 2.36
CA THR A 170 -14.54 -14.15 3.04
C THR A 170 -13.83 -14.75 4.24
N ILE A 171 -12.54 -15.05 4.15
CA ILE A 171 -11.74 -15.55 5.27
C ILE A 171 -11.67 -14.49 6.38
N SER A 172 -11.36 -13.23 6.03
CA SER A 172 -11.38 -12.13 7.00
C SER A 172 -12.74 -11.96 7.66
N GLY A 173 -13.84 -12.05 6.91
CA GLY A 173 -15.17 -11.97 7.49
C GLY A 173 -15.54 -13.17 8.38
N VAL A 174 -14.96 -14.36 8.15
CA VAL A 174 -15.09 -15.49 9.09
C VAL A 174 -14.34 -15.21 10.38
N LEU A 175 -13.10 -14.70 10.28
CA LEU A 175 -12.28 -14.32 11.44
C LEU A 175 -12.94 -13.21 12.29
N THR A 176 -13.74 -12.32 11.68
CA THR A 176 -14.52 -11.28 12.38
C THR A 176 -15.95 -11.69 12.69
N ASN A 177 -16.31 -12.97 12.51
CA ASN A 177 -17.66 -13.53 12.71
C ASN A 177 -18.78 -12.89 11.85
N THR A 178 -18.43 -12.08 10.86
CA THR A 178 -19.36 -11.51 9.86
C THR A 178 -19.90 -12.61 8.93
N TYR A 179 -19.04 -13.55 8.56
CA TYR A 179 -19.40 -14.77 7.86
C TYR A 179 -19.20 -15.97 8.78
N LYS A 180 -19.91 -17.05 8.49
CA LYS A 180 -19.83 -18.29 9.27
C LYS A 180 -18.82 -19.27 8.68
N LEU A 181 -18.72 -19.30 7.35
CA LEU A 181 -17.86 -20.24 6.63
C LEU A 181 -17.26 -19.54 5.42
N ALA A 182 -16.02 -19.89 5.09
CA ALA A 182 -15.38 -19.52 3.84
C ALA A 182 -15.13 -20.82 3.06
N LYS A 183 -15.83 -20.99 1.94
CA LYS A 183 -15.77 -22.21 1.11
C LYS A 183 -16.04 -23.51 1.91
N GLY A 184 -16.89 -23.43 2.93
CA GLY A 184 -17.25 -24.58 3.78
C GLY A 184 -16.30 -24.83 4.96
N TYR A 185 -15.25 -24.02 5.13
CA TYR A 185 -14.31 -24.12 6.24
C TYR A 185 -14.50 -22.99 7.25
N ILE A 186 -14.14 -23.27 8.50
CA ILE A 186 -14.00 -22.27 9.55
C ILE A 186 -12.55 -21.80 9.58
N PHE A 187 -12.32 -20.50 9.73
CA PHE A 187 -10.98 -19.93 9.93
C PHE A 187 -10.95 -19.20 11.25
N VAL A 188 -9.93 -19.50 12.07
CA VAL A 188 -9.67 -18.82 13.33
C VAL A 188 -8.21 -18.38 13.40
N TYR A 189 -7.91 -17.36 14.20
CA TYR A 189 -6.51 -17.06 14.50
C TYR A 189 -5.91 -18.21 15.31
N GLU A 190 -4.59 -18.40 15.19
CA GLU A 190 -3.90 -19.45 15.94
C GLU A 190 -4.11 -19.33 17.46
N GLU A 191 -4.14 -18.11 17.99
CA GLU A 191 -4.37 -17.82 19.40
C GLU A 191 -5.79 -18.17 19.90
N ASP A 192 -6.76 -18.26 18.97
CA ASP A 192 -8.17 -18.54 19.27
C ASP A 192 -8.54 -20.02 19.06
N TYR A 193 -7.56 -20.87 18.71
CA TYR A 193 -7.74 -22.31 18.56
C TYR A 193 -7.30 -23.05 19.84
N PRO A 194 -8.04 -24.08 20.32
CA PRO A 194 -9.25 -24.66 19.76
C PRO A 194 -10.49 -23.78 19.90
N ILE A 195 -11.42 -23.92 18.95
CA ILE A 195 -12.67 -23.14 18.90
C ILE A 195 -13.50 -23.43 20.16
N LYS A 196 -13.72 -22.42 21.01
CA LYS A 196 -14.47 -22.55 22.26
C LYS A 196 -15.98 -22.72 22.04
N ASP A 197 -16.53 -21.95 21.11
CA ASP A 197 -17.95 -21.95 20.78
C ASP A 197 -18.16 -22.20 19.28
N LEU A 198 -18.52 -23.44 18.96
CA LEU A 198 -18.84 -23.87 17.60
C LEU A 198 -20.20 -23.37 17.11
N ASP A 199 -21.11 -22.99 18.01
CA ASP A 199 -22.43 -22.48 17.63
C ASP A 199 -22.34 -21.14 16.89
N LEU A 200 -21.25 -20.38 17.14
CA LEU A 200 -20.94 -19.16 16.40
C LEU A 200 -20.82 -19.38 14.89
N TYR A 201 -20.49 -20.60 14.44
CA TYR A 201 -20.27 -20.94 13.04
C TYR A 201 -21.39 -21.79 12.43
N ARG A 202 -22.40 -22.17 13.22
CA ARG A 202 -23.57 -22.88 12.70
C ARG A 202 -24.42 -21.96 11.82
N GLN A 203 -24.74 -22.42 10.62
CA GLN A 203 -25.75 -21.75 9.79
C GLN A 203 -27.13 -21.99 10.40
N GLY A 204 -27.79 -20.93 10.86
CA GLY A 204 -29.18 -21.00 11.29
C GLY A 204 -30.08 -21.50 10.14
N GLN A 205 -31.14 -22.25 10.47
CA GLN A 205 -32.14 -22.63 9.48
C GLN A 205 -32.83 -21.38 8.94
N LYS A 206 -32.55 -21.02 7.69
CA LYS A 206 -33.23 -19.92 7.01
C LYS A 206 -34.60 -20.40 6.51
N GLY A 207 -35.64 -19.64 6.86
CA GLY A 207 -36.98 -19.83 6.33
C GLY A 207 -38.06 -19.83 7.41
N ILE A 208 -39.28 -19.45 7.01
CA ILE A 208 -40.45 -19.44 7.90
C ILE A 208 -40.97 -20.87 8.00
N LYS A 209 -41.05 -21.41 9.21
CA LYS A 209 -41.73 -22.69 9.47
C LYS A 209 -43.20 -22.53 9.13
N VAL A 210 -43.78 -23.44 8.36
CA VAL A 210 -45.15 -23.29 7.87
C VAL A 210 -45.96 -24.56 8.05
N SER A 211 -47.23 -24.37 8.39
CA SER A 211 -48.23 -25.42 8.44
C SER A 211 -49.23 -25.27 7.30
N GLN A 212 -49.49 -26.38 6.62
CA GLN A 212 -50.51 -26.54 5.58
C GLN A 212 -51.83 -26.89 6.28
N ILE A 213 -52.86 -26.09 6.03
CA ILE A 213 -54.18 -26.22 6.63
C ILE A 213 -55.19 -26.53 5.54
N ASP A 214 -56.05 -27.51 5.83
CA ASP A 214 -57.19 -27.86 4.99
C ASP A 214 -58.26 -26.76 5.03
N ILE A 215 -58.84 -26.41 3.88
CA ILE A 215 -59.79 -25.29 3.78
C ILE A 215 -61.12 -25.63 4.46
N GLU A 216 -61.60 -26.86 4.31
CA GLU A 216 -62.94 -27.28 4.75
C GLU A 216 -62.96 -27.64 6.23
N SER A 217 -61.98 -28.42 6.68
CA SER A 217 -61.90 -28.91 8.07
C SER A 217 -61.13 -27.98 9.00
N GLY A 218 -60.34 -27.04 8.45
CA GLY A 218 -59.46 -26.16 9.25
C GLY A 218 -58.34 -26.90 9.98
N LYS A 219 -58.13 -28.19 9.71
CA LYS A 219 -57.11 -29.00 10.39
C LYS A 219 -55.74 -28.81 9.75
N VAL A 220 -54.70 -28.87 10.60
CA VAL A 220 -53.31 -28.91 10.13
C VAL A 220 -53.03 -30.27 9.51
N LEU A 221 -52.71 -30.27 8.22
CA LEU A 221 -52.36 -31.48 7.45
C LEU A 221 -50.89 -31.81 7.61
N ASN A 222 -50.02 -30.82 7.41
CA ASN A 222 -48.56 -30.98 7.43
C ASN A 222 -47.90 -29.76 8.06
N THR A 223 -46.74 -29.98 8.68
CA THR A 223 -45.86 -28.91 9.16
C THR A 223 -44.47 -29.11 8.57
N PHE A 224 -43.98 -28.09 7.87
CA PHE A 224 -42.69 -28.10 7.18
C PHE A 224 -41.71 -27.20 7.91
N LYS A 225 -40.42 -27.55 7.89
CA LYS A 225 -39.36 -26.77 8.57
C LYS A 225 -39.22 -25.39 7.93
N ASN A 226 -39.43 -25.30 6.62
CA ASN A 226 -39.54 -24.02 5.91
C ASN A 226 -40.38 -24.12 4.63
N VAL A 227 -40.76 -22.97 4.09
CA VAL A 227 -41.54 -22.85 2.84
C VAL A 227 -40.87 -23.54 1.64
N ALA A 228 -39.54 -23.52 1.57
CA ALA A 228 -38.80 -24.19 0.50
C ALA A 228 -38.86 -25.73 0.60
N GLU A 229 -38.90 -26.29 1.82
CA GLU A 229 -39.19 -27.71 2.05
C GLU A 229 -40.62 -28.05 1.65
N ALA A 230 -41.60 -27.20 1.99
CA ALA A 230 -42.99 -27.39 1.58
C ALA A 230 -43.13 -27.50 0.05
N GLY A 231 -42.49 -26.58 -0.68
CA GLY A 231 -42.45 -26.65 -2.15
C GLY A 231 -41.80 -27.92 -2.68
N ARG A 232 -40.65 -28.34 -2.12
CA ARG A 232 -39.96 -29.58 -2.53
C ARG A 232 -40.79 -30.83 -2.27
N ARG A 233 -41.40 -30.96 -1.08
CA ARG A 233 -42.20 -32.15 -0.72
C ARG A 233 -43.49 -32.26 -1.51
N LEU A 234 -44.12 -31.12 -1.81
CA LEU A 234 -45.35 -31.09 -2.60
C LEU A 234 -45.07 -31.06 -4.12
N GLY A 235 -43.81 -30.95 -4.55
CA GLY A 235 -43.46 -30.84 -5.96
C GLY A 235 -43.93 -29.53 -6.61
N VAL A 236 -44.12 -28.46 -5.82
CA VAL A 236 -44.66 -27.19 -6.29
C VAL A 236 -43.68 -26.04 -6.10
N ASN A 237 -43.88 -24.95 -6.86
CA ASN A 237 -43.14 -23.72 -6.64
C ASN A 237 -43.49 -23.15 -5.25
N HIS A 238 -42.49 -22.83 -4.43
CA HIS A 238 -42.69 -22.35 -3.06
C HIS A 238 -43.03 -20.84 -3.00
N LYS A 239 -42.85 -20.07 -4.09
CA LYS A 239 -43.12 -18.63 -4.11
C LYS A 239 -44.60 -18.24 -3.89
N PRO A 240 -45.60 -18.94 -4.47
CA PRO A 240 -47.00 -18.70 -4.16
C PRO A 240 -47.34 -18.92 -2.68
N ILE A 241 -46.73 -19.92 -2.03
CA ILE A 241 -46.91 -20.17 -0.60
C ILE A 241 -46.50 -18.91 0.19
N TYR A 242 -45.34 -18.33 -0.11
CA TYR A 242 -44.89 -17.07 0.51
C TYR A 242 -45.89 -15.92 0.40
N LYS A 243 -46.64 -15.81 -0.72
CA LYS A 243 -47.59 -14.71 -0.94
C LYS A 243 -48.87 -14.83 -0.11
N VAL A 244 -49.18 -16.03 0.36
CA VAL A 244 -50.45 -16.35 1.03
C VAL A 244 -50.31 -16.72 2.51
N ILE A 245 -49.08 -16.89 3.02
CA ILE A 245 -48.84 -17.15 4.45
C ILE A 245 -49.53 -16.06 5.29
N ASN A 246 -50.27 -16.50 6.31
CA ASN A 246 -51.03 -15.66 7.25
C ASN A 246 -52.11 -14.77 6.61
N LYS A 247 -52.53 -15.07 5.37
CA LYS A 247 -53.63 -14.38 4.71
C LYS A 247 -54.87 -15.27 4.72
N PRO A 248 -55.87 -15.00 5.59
CA PRO A 248 -57.02 -15.88 5.77
C PRO A 248 -57.92 -15.95 4.53
N ASP A 249 -57.87 -14.91 3.68
CA ASP A 249 -58.60 -14.72 2.43
C ASP A 249 -57.93 -15.37 1.20
N ARG A 250 -56.70 -15.87 1.34
CA ARG A 250 -55.92 -16.41 0.21
C ARG A 250 -55.45 -17.83 0.44
N THR A 251 -55.34 -18.58 -0.66
CA THR A 251 -54.90 -19.96 -0.66
C THR A 251 -53.81 -20.16 -1.71
N ALA A 252 -52.95 -21.14 -1.50
CA ALA A 252 -52.00 -21.60 -2.50
C ALA A 252 -52.13 -23.11 -2.65
N TYR A 253 -52.27 -23.57 -3.90
CA TYR A 253 -52.43 -24.98 -4.25
C TYR A 253 -53.61 -25.66 -3.54
N GLY A 254 -54.69 -24.92 -3.28
CA GLY A 254 -55.88 -25.46 -2.59
C GLY A 254 -55.75 -25.56 -1.06
N PHE A 255 -54.73 -24.96 -0.45
CA PHE A 255 -54.53 -24.99 1.00
C PHE A 255 -54.34 -23.59 1.59
N LYS A 256 -54.67 -23.46 2.88
CA LYS A 256 -54.29 -22.31 3.70
C LYS A 256 -52.91 -22.55 4.32
N TRP A 257 -52.15 -21.48 4.50
CA TRP A 257 -50.78 -21.55 4.99
C TRP A 257 -50.60 -20.58 6.16
N ILE A 258 -50.12 -21.09 7.29
CA ILE A 258 -49.84 -20.29 8.48
C ILE A 258 -48.38 -20.45 8.88
N SER A 259 -47.74 -19.37 9.34
CA SER A 259 -46.42 -19.45 9.95
C SER A 259 -46.51 -20.02 11.36
N GLN A 260 -45.56 -20.86 11.72
CA GLN A 260 -45.35 -21.41 13.06
C GLN A 260 -44.19 -20.71 13.76
#